data_AF-A0A385NAN8-F1
#
_entry.id   AF-A0A385NAN8-F1
#
_cell.length_a   1.000
_cell.length_b   1.000
_cell.length_c   1.000
_cell.angle_alpha   90.00
_cell.angle_beta   90.00
_cell.angle_gamma   90.00
#
_symmetry.space_group_name_H-M   'P 1'
#
loop_
_entity.id
_entity.type
_entity.pdbx_description
1 polymer ?
#
loop_
_entity_poly.entity_id
_entity_poly.type
_entity_poly.pdbx_seq_one_letter_code
_entity_poly.pdbx_strand_id
1 'polypeptide(L)'
;MSNFLTEHLIHRDEDFMVIHKPAGILTVPGKTEDLQDCMINRLVKLEPKTLLIHRLDRDTSGILVFALSRWGQKSISRQFQERQTDKTYQAIVAGHLEGQGTVDVPVIYDSSRPPLHIAEPSHNKPAVTEWKAIEHFEIQGQPVTRVALTPITGRSHQLRVHMQFLGHPIVGDTLYAVPDLQNLMPRLCLHAERLSFHHPQTDERIEFVCPVPF
;
A
#
# COMPACT_ATOMS: atom_id res chain seq x y z
N MET A 1 12.94 3.96 -26.84
CA MET A 1 12.53 2.62 -26.39
C MET A 1 12.00 2.78 -24.98
N SER A 2 10.78 2.30 -24.72
CA SER A 2 10.19 2.30 -23.39
C SER A 2 11.03 1.43 -22.45
N ASN A 3 11.21 1.85 -21.21
CA ASN A 3 11.82 1.05 -20.15
C ASN A 3 10.95 1.06 -18.90
N PHE A 4 11.30 0.22 -17.92
CA PHE A 4 10.54 0.06 -16.68
C PHE A 4 10.27 1.39 -15.95
N LEU A 5 11.24 2.31 -15.91
CA LEU A 5 11.05 3.62 -15.29
C LEU A 5 10.02 4.43 -16.07
N THR A 6 10.17 4.56 -17.40
CA THR A 6 9.26 5.38 -18.21
C THR A 6 7.83 4.83 -18.26
N GLU A 7 7.63 3.52 -18.10
CA GLU A 7 6.30 2.87 -18.09
C GLU A 7 5.51 3.12 -16.81
N HIS A 8 6.21 3.39 -15.71
CA HIS A 8 5.60 3.50 -14.39
C HIS A 8 5.76 4.89 -13.77
N LEU A 9 6.46 5.83 -14.43
CA LEU A 9 6.70 7.16 -13.91
C LEU A 9 5.42 8.00 -13.90
N ILE A 10 5.04 8.50 -12.73
CA ILE A 10 3.96 9.48 -12.55
C ILE A 10 4.54 10.89 -12.53
N HIS A 11 5.62 11.09 -11.78
CA HIS A 11 6.26 12.40 -11.61
C HIS A 11 7.74 12.26 -11.30
N ARG A 12 8.52 13.28 -11.67
CA ARG A 12 9.95 13.38 -11.36
C ARG A 12 10.39 14.82 -11.29
N ASP A 13 11.21 15.12 -10.29
CA ASP A 13 12.02 16.35 -10.20
C ASP A 13 13.45 16.02 -9.73
N GLU A 14 14.15 16.98 -9.13
CA GLU A 14 15.52 16.82 -8.63
C GLU A 14 15.60 16.04 -7.30
N ASP A 15 14.54 16.05 -6.49
CA ASP A 15 14.54 15.52 -5.13
C ASP A 15 13.81 14.19 -4.99
N PHE A 16 12.80 13.92 -5.81
CA PHE A 16 12.03 12.68 -5.76
C PHE A 16 11.42 12.28 -7.11
N MET A 17 10.94 11.04 -7.14
CA MET A 17 10.08 10.53 -8.20
C MET A 17 8.92 9.75 -7.60
N VAL A 18 7.80 9.81 -8.30
CA VAL A 18 6.57 9.09 -7.96
C VAL A 18 6.33 8.05 -9.03
N ILE A 19 6.11 6.81 -8.58
CA ILE A 19 6.01 5.64 -9.43
C ILE A 19 4.67 4.95 -9.17
N HIS A 20 4.00 4.54 -10.23
CA HIS A 20 2.92 3.57 -10.14
C HIS A 20 3.52 2.16 -9.97
N LYS A 21 3.50 1.64 -8.73
CA LYS A 21 3.93 0.27 -8.46
C LYS A 21 2.88 -0.72 -9.00
N PRO A 22 3.20 -1.65 -9.92
CA PRO A 22 2.27 -2.73 -10.27
C PRO A 22 2.11 -3.72 -9.11
N ALA A 23 1.05 -4.52 -9.11
CA ALA A 23 0.93 -5.65 -8.19
C ALA A 23 1.90 -6.79 -8.57
N GLY A 24 2.25 -7.62 -7.60
CA GLY A 24 3.11 -8.79 -7.80
C GLY A 24 4.60 -8.55 -7.62
N ILE A 25 5.05 -7.29 -7.54
CA ILE A 25 6.45 -6.90 -7.33
C ILE A 25 6.70 -6.36 -5.93
N LEU A 26 7.76 -6.83 -5.27
CA LEU A 26 8.19 -6.28 -3.98
C LEU A 26 8.71 -4.85 -4.14
N THR A 27 8.54 -4.02 -3.11
CA THR A 27 9.16 -2.68 -3.10
C THR A 27 10.68 -2.76 -2.88
N VAL A 28 11.11 -3.63 -1.96
CA VAL A 28 12.51 -3.86 -1.56
C VAL A 28 12.87 -5.33 -1.68
N PRO A 29 14.15 -5.71 -1.74
CA PRO A 29 14.55 -7.11 -1.88
C PRO A 29 14.03 -7.97 -0.73
N GLY A 30 13.58 -9.18 -1.06
CA GLY A 30 13.25 -10.21 -0.07
C GLY A 30 14.50 -10.84 0.54
N LYS A 31 14.28 -11.84 1.41
CA LYS A 31 15.37 -12.55 2.09
C LYS A 31 16.11 -13.53 1.19
N THR A 32 15.41 -14.13 0.22
CA THR A 32 15.92 -15.19 -0.65
C THR A 32 16.31 -14.64 -2.02
N GLU A 33 17.13 -15.39 -2.75
CA GLU A 33 17.68 -14.99 -4.05
C GLU A 33 16.58 -14.79 -5.11
N ASP A 34 15.54 -15.61 -5.09
CA ASP A 34 14.38 -15.52 -5.97
C ASP A 34 13.51 -14.27 -5.72
N LEU A 35 13.71 -13.59 -4.59
CA LEU A 35 12.98 -12.37 -4.21
C LEU A 35 13.82 -11.09 -4.35
N GLN A 36 14.96 -11.16 -5.04
CA GLN A 36 15.81 -9.98 -5.29
C GLN A 36 15.25 -9.06 -6.38
N ASP A 37 14.39 -9.57 -7.27
CA ASP A 37 13.71 -8.75 -8.25
C ASP A 37 12.59 -7.93 -7.60
N CYS A 38 12.79 -6.61 -7.54
CA CYS A 38 11.94 -5.67 -6.82
C CYS A 38 12.03 -4.26 -7.41
N MET A 39 11.12 -3.38 -7.01
CA MET A 39 11.05 -1.99 -7.50
C MET A 39 12.38 -1.26 -7.38
N ILE A 40 12.96 -1.20 -6.18
CA ILE A 40 14.18 -0.41 -5.96
C ILE A 40 15.36 -0.94 -6.78
N ASN A 41 15.52 -2.26 -6.91
CA ASN A 41 16.60 -2.84 -7.71
C ASN A 41 16.42 -2.59 -9.21
N ARG A 42 15.18 -2.65 -9.72
CA ARG A 42 14.90 -2.29 -11.12
C ARG A 42 15.13 -0.80 -11.38
N LEU A 43 14.74 0.06 -10.45
CA LEU A 43 14.90 1.51 -10.55
C LEU A 43 16.36 1.95 -10.45
N VAL A 44 17.14 1.43 -9.50
CA VAL A 44 18.57 1.79 -9.33
C VAL A 44 19.41 1.47 -10.58
N LYS A 45 19.05 0.44 -11.35
CA LYS A 45 19.70 0.14 -12.64
C LYS A 45 19.50 1.24 -13.69
N LEU A 46 18.39 1.96 -13.64
CA LEU A 46 18.02 3.02 -14.59
C LEU A 46 18.27 4.42 -14.03
N GLU A 47 18.17 4.57 -12.71
CA GLU A 47 18.36 5.80 -11.94
C GLU A 47 19.14 5.50 -10.65
N PRO A 48 20.49 5.51 -10.71
CA PRO A 48 21.34 5.11 -9.59
C PRO A 48 21.17 5.94 -8.30
N LYS A 49 20.57 7.13 -8.39
CA LYS A 49 20.29 7.99 -7.24
C LYS A 49 19.03 7.61 -6.47
N THR A 50 18.30 6.58 -6.89
CA THR A 50 17.05 6.13 -6.26
C THR A 50 17.28 5.74 -4.79
N LEU A 51 16.57 6.39 -3.87
CA LEU A 51 16.63 6.16 -2.43
C LEU A 51 15.24 5.81 -1.87
N LEU A 52 15.18 4.80 -0.99
CA LEU A 52 13.93 4.35 -0.36
C LEU A 52 13.40 5.40 0.64
N ILE A 53 12.09 5.66 0.59
CA ILE A 53 11.35 6.46 1.57
C ILE A 53 10.36 5.57 2.32
N HIS A 54 9.44 4.92 1.59
CA HIS A 54 8.42 4.02 2.15
C HIS A 54 8.21 2.81 1.26
N ARG A 55 7.28 1.93 1.63
CA ARG A 55 7.03 0.66 0.94
C ARG A 55 5.56 0.33 0.82
N LEU A 56 5.22 -0.33 -0.27
CA LEU A 56 3.97 -1.08 -0.43
C LEU A 56 4.26 -2.59 -0.35
N ASP A 57 3.25 -3.35 0.05
CA ASP A 57 3.28 -4.81 -0.02
C ASP A 57 3.43 -5.29 -1.47
N ARG A 58 3.90 -6.53 -1.65
CA ARG A 58 4.14 -7.13 -2.98
C ARG A 58 2.93 -6.99 -3.90
N ASP A 59 1.76 -7.38 -3.42
CA ASP A 59 0.56 -7.48 -4.26
C ASP A 59 -0.31 -6.22 -4.21
N THR A 60 0.01 -5.26 -3.35
CA THR A 60 -0.60 -3.92 -3.40
C THR A 60 -0.06 -3.17 -4.61
N SER A 61 -0.91 -2.52 -5.40
CA SER A 61 -0.46 -1.60 -6.45
C SER A 61 -0.71 -0.14 -6.06
N GLY A 62 -0.22 0.81 -6.86
CA GLY A 62 -0.51 2.23 -6.67
C GLY A 62 0.73 3.07 -6.38
N ILE A 63 0.48 4.25 -5.80
CA ILE A 63 1.49 5.30 -5.66
C ILE A 63 2.59 4.91 -4.67
N LEU A 64 3.83 5.05 -5.13
CA LEU A 64 5.04 4.87 -4.33
C LEU A 64 6.02 6.01 -4.64
N VAL A 65 6.61 6.61 -3.60
CA VAL A 65 7.59 7.70 -3.76
C VAL A 65 8.99 7.21 -3.38
N PHE A 66 9.96 7.55 -4.22
CA PHE A 66 11.39 7.36 -3.98
C PHE A 66 12.08 8.72 -4.04
N ALA A 67 13.13 8.90 -3.25
CA ALA A 67 13.95 10.09 -3.35
C ALA A 67 15.02 9.94 -4.44
N LEU A 68 15.43 11.08 -5.00
CA LEU A 68 16.53 11.25 -5.95
C LEU A 68 17.68 12.09 -5.36
N SER A 69 17.49 12.65 -4.17
CA SER A 69 18.50 13.35 -3.39
C SER A 69 18.47 12.91 -1.92
N ARG A 70 19.58 13.08 -1.19
CA ARG A 70 19.62 12.81 0.26
C ARG A 70 18.70 13.76 1.03
N TRP A 71 18.51 14.99 0.54
CA TRP A 71 17.62 15.96 1.14
C TRP A 71 16.16 15.54 0.99
N GLY A 72 15.74 15.19 -0.25
CA GLY A 72 14.41 14.64 -0.53
C GLY A 72 14.13 13.39 0.31
N GLN A 73 15.09 12.48 0.43
CA GLN A 73 14.94 11.29 1.28
C GLN A 73 14.70 11.67 2.74
N LYS A 74 15.54 12.53 3.32
CA LYS A 74 15.45 12.95 4.72
C LYS A 74 14.12 13.67 5.00
N SER A 75 13.77 14.65 4.16
CA SER A 75 12.57 15.48 4.31
C SER A 75 11.30 14.65 4.20
N ILE A 76 11.12 13.90 3.10
CA ILE A 76 9.89 13.15 2.87
C ILE A 76 9.77 11.99 3.86
N SER A 77 10.86 11.26 4.18
CA SER A 77 10.82 10.19 5.17
C SER A 77 10.40 10.70 6.56
N ARG A 78 10.85 11.90 6.94
CA ARG A 78 10.42 12.55 8.17
C ARG A 78 8.92 12.81 8.18
N GLN A 79 8.36 13.32 7.07
CA GLN A 79 6.92 13.55 6.96
C GLN A 79 6.10 12.25 7.12
N PHE A 80 6.58 11.12 6.58
CA PHE A 80 5.96 9.81 6.82
C PHE A 80 6.03 9.38 8.29
N GLN A 81 7.18 9.60 8.95
CA GLN A 81 7.38 9.27 10.37
C GLN A 81 6.52 10.13 11.30
N GLU A 82 6.42 11.42 11.00
CA GLU A 82 5.64 12.41 11.74
C GLU A 82 4.14 12.43 11.33
N ARG A 83 3.72 11.54 10.41
CA ARG A 83 2.34 11.38 9.92
C ARG A 83 1.77 12.67 9.30
N GLN A 84 2.61 13.41 8.60
CA GLN A 84 2.25 14.63 7.85
C GLN A 84 1.81 14.33 6.41
N THR A 85 1.79 13.05 6.03
CA THR A 85 1.33 12.59 4.71
C THR A 85 -0.10 12.09 4.77
N ASP A 86 -0.90 12.46 3.77
CA ASP A 86 -2.22 11.87 3.57
C ASP A 86 -2.11 10.71 2.59
N LYS A 87 -2.65 9.57 2.98
CA LYS A 87 -2.67 8.36 2.14
C LYS A 87 -4.10 7.86 2.06
N THR A 88 -4.60 7.70 0.84
CA THR A 88 -5.88 7.05 0.61
C THR A 88 -5.66 5.83 -0.26
N TYR A 89 -6.17 4.71 0.22
CA TYR A 89 -6.22 3.45 -0.51
C TYR A 89 -7.66 3.15 -0.87
N GLN A 90 -7.85 2.40 -1.95
CA GLN A 90 -9.11 1.73 -2.20
C GLN A 90 -8.92 0.22 -2.16
N ALA A 91 -9.93 -0.45 -1.62
CA ALA A 91 -10.02 -1.90 -1.61
C ALA A 91 -11.42 -2.38 -2.03
N ILE A 92 -11.49 -3.61 -2.53
CA ILE A 92 -12.74 -4.38 -2.59
C ILE A 92 -12.67 -5.40 -1.45
N VAL A 93 -13.63 -5.35 -0.53
CA VAL A 93 -13.74 -6.28 0.59
C VAL A 93 -14.95 -7.17 0.45
N ALA A 94 -14.88 -8.37 1.04
CA ALA A 94 -15.99 -9.32 1.01
C ALA A 94 -17.17 -8.87 1.88
N GLY A 95 -18.38 -9.20 1.44
CA GLY A 95 -19.61 -8.92 2.16
C GLY A 95 -20.08 -7.48 2.02
N HIS A 96 -21.11 -7.16 2.80
CA HIS A 96 -21.77 -5.86 2.83
C HIS A 96 -21.30 -5.07 4.06
N LEU A 97 -20.25 -4.26 3.89
CA LEU A 97 -19.73 -3.38 4.94
C LEU A 97 -20.42 -2.01 4.81
N GLU A 98 -21.11 -1.55 5.85
CA GLU A 98 -21.86 -0.28 5.80
C GLU A 98 -21.19 0.83 6.59
N GLY A 99 -21.35 2.07 6.13
CA GLY A 99 -20.95 3.26 6.87
C GLY A 99 -19.45 3.54 6.84
N GLN A 100 -18.92 3.99 7.97
CA GLN A 100 -17.52 4.38 8.15
C GLN A 100 -17.09 4.14 9.59
N GLY A 101 -15.79 4.02 9.84
CA GLY A 101 -15.27 3.83 11.18
C GLY A 101 -13.75 3.80 11.26
N THR A 102 -13.26 3.40 12.43
CA THR A 102 -11.84 3.27 12.72
C THR A 102 -11.56 1.89 13.28
N VAL A 103 -10.54 1.23 12.74
CA VAL A 103 -9.97 0.00 13.32
C VAL A 103 -8.65 0.38 13.99
N ASP A 104 -8.64 0.30 15.32
CA ASP A 104 -7.46 0.52 16.16
C ASP A 104 -7.13 -0.77 16.90
N VAL A 105 -6.37 -1.65 16.24
CA VAL A 105 -5.87 -2.89 16.82
C VAL A 105 -4.44 -3.11 16.34
N PRO A 106 -3.47 -3.34 17.23
CA PRO A 106 -2.08 -3.59 16.85
C PRO A 106 -1.94 -4.73 15.84
N VAL A 107 -0.99 -4.59 14.91
CA VAL A 107 -0.64 -5.63 13.93
C VAL A 107 0.79 -6.09 14.16
N ILE A 108 0.98 -7.39 14.36
CA ILE A 108 2.28 -8.01 14.61
C ILE A 108 2.59 -9.09 13.58
N TYR A 109 3.88 -9.35 13.36
CA TYR A 109 4.33 -10.47 12.52
C TYR A 109 4.07 -11.81 13.21
N ASP A 110 3.45 -12.74 12.49
CA ASP A 110 3.22 -14.10 12.97
C ASP A 110 4.39 -15.00 12.54
N SER A 111 5.32 -15.24 13.46
CA SER A 111 6.50 -16.08 13.22
C SER A 111 6.16 -17.56 13.03
N SER A 112 4.97 -18.02 13.44
CA SER A 112 4.54 -19.41 13.27
C SER A 112 4.01 -19.69 11.87
N ARG A 113 3.53 -18.66 11.16
CA ARG A 113 2.98 -18.76 9.80
C ARG A 113 3.53 -17.67 8.88
N PRO A 114 4.83 -17.64 8.58
CA PRO A 114 5.39 -16.68 7.64
C PRO A 114 4.69 -16.71 6.26
N PRO A 115 4.42 -15.57 5.61
CA PRO A 115 4.74 -14.19 5.99
C PRO A 115 3.58 -13.45 6.69
N LEU A 116 2.65 -14.17 7.34
CA LEU A 116 1.44 -13.59 7.92
C LEU A 116 1.73 -12.59 9.03
N HIS A 117 0.74 -11.73 9.24
CA HIS A 117 0.63 -10.81 10.35
C HIS A 117 -0.76 -10.97 10.96
N ILE A 118 -0.91 -10.71 12.25
CA ILE A 118 -2.16 -10.89 12.98
C ILE A 118 -2.49 -9.66 13.81
N ALA A 119 -3.78 -9.48 14.09
CA ALA A 119 -4.25 -8.51 15.07
C ALA A 119 -3.94 -9.04 16.48
N GLU A 120 -3.24 -8.25 17.30
CA GLU A 120 -2.85 -8.62 18.67
C GLU A 120 -3.21 -7.48 19.64
N PRO A 121 -4.42 -7.52 20.25
CA PRO A 121 -4.90 -6.46 21.13
C PRO A 121 -3.99 -6.17 22.33
N SER A 122 -3.19 -7.15 22.78
CA SER A 122 -2.27 -6.98 23.92
C SER A 122 -0.96 -6.28 23.57
N HIS A 123 -0.65 -6.07 22.28
CA HIS A 123 0.61 -5.47 21.87
C HIS A 123 0.61 -3.95 22.03
N ASN A 124 1.76 -3.36 22.34
CA ASN A 124 1.85 -1.93 22.67
C ASN A 124 2.07 -1.00 21.47
N LYS A 125 2.33 -1.52 20.27
CA LYS A 125 2.54 -0.70 19.07
C LYS A 125 1.20 -0.50 18.37
N PRO A 126 0.64 0.72 18.35
CA PRO A 126 -0.67 0.95 17.74
C PRO A 126 -0.61 0.72 16.23
N ALA A 127 -1.75 0.29 15.71
CA ALA A 127 -2.04 0.31 14.28
C ALA A 127 -3.46 0.84 14.09
N VAL A 128 -3.62 1.90 13.32
CA VAL A 128 -4.87 2.65 13.18
C VAL A 128 -5.17 2.85 11.69
N THR A 129 -6.36 2.44 11.29
CA THR A 129 -6.90 2.59 9.93
C THR A 129 -8.30 3.18 10.02
N GLU A 130 -8.54 4.30 9.36
CA GLU A 130 -9.89 4.78 9.11
C GLU A 130 -10.42 4.15 7.82
N TRP A 131 -11.71 3.89 7.76
CA TRP A 131 -12.36 3.29 6.60
C TRP A 131 -13.73 3.91 6.33
N LYS A 132 -14.13 3.91 5.06
CA LYS A 132 -15.46 4.34 4.62
C LYS A 132 -15.92 3.48 3.45
N ALA A 133 -17.09 2.86 3.59
CA ALA A 133 -17.77 2.18 2.49
C ALA A 133 -18.16 3.21 1.41
N ILE A 134 -17.85 2.89 0.16
CA ILE A 134 -18.10 3.75 -1.02
C ILE A 134 -19.25 3.20 -1.84
N GLU A 135 -19.22 1.91 -2.13
CA GLU A 135 -20.11 1.27 -3.10
C GLU A 135 -20.30 -0.20 -2.75
N HIS A 136 -21.53 -0.70 -2.87
CA HIS A 136 -21.89 -2.10 -2.72
C HIS A 136 -22.25 -2.70 -4.07
N PHE A 137 -21.72 -3.87 -4.38
CA PHE A 137 -21.96 -4.56 -5.64
C PHE A 137 -21.67 -6.07 -5.50
N GLU A 138 -21.78 -6.81 -6.59
CA GLU A 138 -21.50 -8.25 -6.61
C GLU A 138 -20.39 -8.60 -7.61
N ILE A 139 -19.55 -9.56 -7.27
CA ILE A 139 -18.58 -10.18 -8.17
C ILE A 139 -18.91 -11.67 -8.21
N GLN A 140 -19.25 -12.19 -9.39
CA GLN A 140 -19.64 -13.60 -9.55
C GLN A 140 -20.77 -14.04 -8.58
N GLY A 141 -21.72 -13.15 -8.29
CA GLY A 141 -22.82 -13.38 -7.35
C GLY A 141 -22.43 -13.36 -5.87
N GLN A 142 -21.18 -12.99 -5.53
CA GLN A 142 -20.75 -12.76 -4.15
C GLN A 142 -20.85 -11.27 -3.81
N PRO A 143 -21.50 -10.90 -2.70
CA PRO A 143 -21.60 -9.51 -2.27
C PRO A 143 -20.23 -8.98 -1.85
N VAL A 144 -19.89 -7.78 -2.31
CA VAL A 144 -18.65 -7.08 -2.00
C VAL A 144 -18.90 -5.60 -1.77
N THR A 145 -17.93 -4.95 -1.12
CA THR A 145 -17.96 -3.51 -0.86
C THR A 145 -16.67 -2.87 -1.31
N ARG A 146 -16.75 -1.77 -2.06
CA ARG A 146 -15.63 -0.86 -2.30
C ARG A 146 -15.43 0.03 -1.09
N VAL A 147 -14.21 0.11 -0.59
CA VAL A 147 -13.89 0.81 0.67
C VAL A 147 -12.71 1.76 0.45
N ALA A 148 -12.86 3.00 0.88
CA ALA A 148 -11.74 3.92 1.06
C ALA A 148 -11.07 3.63 2.40
N LEU A 149 -9.75 3.53 2.41
CA LEU A 149 -8.94 3.22 3.58
C LEU A 149 -7.86 4.29 3.78
N THR A 150 -7.80 4.86 4.98
CA THR A 150 -6.79 5.86 5.37
C THR A 150 -5.93 5.29 6.50
N PRO A 151 -4.74 4.73 6.20
CA PRO A 151 -3.84 4.22 7.22
C PRO A 151 -3.12 5.37 7.95
N ILE A 152 -3.52 5.65 9.20
CA ILE A 152 -2.87 6.65 10.06
C ILE A 152 -1.46 6.18 10.46
N THR A 153 -1.32 4.89 10.77
CA THR A 153 -0.04 4.21 10.94
C THR A 153 0.32 3.39 9.69
N GLY A 154 1.58 2.95 9.57
CA GLY A 154 2.04 2.13 8.44
C GLY A 154 2.68 0.81 8.88
N ARG A 155 1.91 -0.10 9.50
CA ARG A 155 2.40 -1.46 9.81
C ARG A 155 2.34 -2.35 8.56
N SER A 156 3.22 -3.35 8.52
CA SER A 156 3.19 -4.34 7.43
C SER A 156 1.85 -5.06 7.41
N HIS A 157 1.26 -5.18 6.23
CA HIS A 157 -0.06 -5.80 6.00
C HIS A 157 -1.23 -5.15 6.79
N GLN A 158 -1.06 -3.94 7.35
CA GLN A 158 -2.03 -3.34 8.27
C GLN A 158 -3.46 -3.33 7.73
N LEU A 159 -3.65 -2.79 6.52
CA LEU A 159 -4.97 -2.67 5.91
C LEU A 159 -5.62 -4.04 5.70
N ARG A 160 -4.84 -5.03 5.27
CA ARG A 160 -5.30 -6.39 5.01
C ARG A 160 -5.75 -7.09 6.29
N VAL A 161 -4.93 -6.99 7.35
CA VAL A 161 -5.24 -7.54 8.67
C VAL A 161 -6.44 -6.84 9.31
N HIS A 162 -6.52 -5.51 9.21
CA HIS A 162 -7.65 -4.77 9.79
C HIS A 162 -8.98 -5.10 9.10
N MET A 163 -8.97 -5.23 7.77
CA MET A 163 -10.17 -5.62 7.02
C MET A 163 -10.58 -7.06 7.34
N GLN A 164 -9.61 -7.98 7.45
CA GLN A 164 -9.88 -9.33 7.96
C GLN A 164 -10.43 -9.32 9.39
N PHE A 165 -9.88 -8.49 10.28
CA PHE A 165 -10.32 -8.36 11.67
C PHE A 165 -11.77 -7.87 11.79
N LEU A 166 -12.22 -7.00 10.87
CA LEU A 166 -13.62 -6.60 10.76
C LEU A 166 -14.55 -7.69 10.20
N GLY A 167 -14.01 -8.84 9.79
CA GLY A 167 -14.78 -9.89 9.11
C GLY A 167 -14.98 -9.67 7.61
N HIS A 168 -14.33 -8.65 7.03
CA HIS A 168 -14.43 -8.25 5.64
C HIS A 168 -13.06 -8.32 4.95
N PRO A 169 -12.44 -9.50 4.80
CA PRO A 169 -11.12 -9.60 4.16
C PRO A 169 -11.15 -9.05 2.73
N ILE A 170 -10.01 -8.52 2.29
CA ILE A 170 -9.85 -7.97 0.94
C ILE A 170 -9.96 -9.12 -0.08
N VAL A 171 -10.72 -8.89 -1.14
CA VAL A 171 -10.90 -9.86 -2.23
C VAL A 171 -9.60 -10.06 -3.01
N GLY A 172 -9.31 -11.29 -3.40
CA GLY A 172 -8.06 -11.67 -4.05
C GLY A 172 -6.83 -11.69 -3.14
N ASP A 173 -7.02 -11.55 -1.82
CA ASP A 173 -5.93 -11.61 -0.85
C ASP A 173 -5.53 -13.06 -0.54
N THR A 174 -4.45 -13.53 -1.17
CA THR A 174 -3.93 -14.90 -1.04
C THR A 174 -3.45 -15.27 0.37
N LEU A 175 -3.32 -14.31 1.28
CA LEU A 175 -2.86 -14.55 2.65
C LEU A 175 -4.00 -14.55 3.67
N TYR A 176 -5.00 -13.69 3.49
CA TYR A 176 -5.98 -13.37 4.53
C TYR A 176 -7.43 -13.72 4.17
N ALA A 177 -7.74 -13.89 2.90
CA ALA A 177 -9.07 -14.32 2.46
C ALA A 177 -9.19 -15.86 2.48
N VAL A 178 -10.42 -16.37 2.58
CA VAL A 178 -10.71 -17.79 2.35
C VAL A 178 -10.65 -18.12 0.85
N PRO A 179 -10.42 -19.39 0.44
CA PRO A 179 -10.18 -19.76 -0.96
C PRO A 179 -11.19 -19.19 -1.96
N ASP A 180 -12.48 -19.18 -1.65
CA ASP A 180 -13.51 -18.64 -2.55
C ASP A 180 -13.27 -17.15 -2.82
N LEU A 181 -12.99 -16.36 -1.78
CA LEU A 181 -12.70 -14.93 -1.89
C LEU A 181 -11.33 -14.64 -2.53
N GLN A 182 -10.37 -15.56 -2.40
CA GLN A 182 -9.08 -15.46 -3.11
C GLN A 182 -9.26 -15.59 -4.63
N ASN A 183 -10.17 -16.48 -5.06
CA ASN A 183 -10.38 -16.78 -6.48
C ASN A 183 -11.37 -15.84 -7.19
N LEU A 184 -12.09 -14.99 -6.45
CA LEU A 184 -13.02 -14.01 -7.04
C LEU A 184 -12.31 -12.99 -7.94
N MET A 185 -11.06 -12.65 -7.64
CA MET A 185 -10.25 -11.70 -8.40
C MET A 185 -8.83 -12.22 -8.58
N PRO A 186 -8.16 -11.94 -9.72
CA PRO A 186 -6.86 -12.53 -10.04
C PRO A 186 -5.69 -11.94 -9.23
N ARG A 187 -5.96 -10.97 -8.35
CA ARG A 187 -4.96 -10.23 -7.57
C ARG A 187 -5.59 -9.64 -6.32
N LEU A 188 -4.74 -9.23 -5.38
CA LEU A 188 -5.15 -8.39 -4.25
C LEU A 188 -5.81 -7.10 -4.77
N CYS A 189 -7.10 -6.93 -4.44
CA CYS A 189 -7.87 -5.71 -4.69
C CYS A 189 -7.57 -4.66 -3.61
N LEU A 190 -6.31 -4.22 -3.53
CA LEU A 190 -5.84 -3.11 -2.70
C LEU A 190 -4.93 -2.20 -3.54
N HIS A 191 -5.26 -0.91 -3.57
CA HIS A 191 -4.58 0.09 -4.39
C HIS A 191 -4.29 1.36 -3.59
N ALA A 192 -3.05 1.85 -3.61
CA ALA A 192 -2.67 3.16 -3.11
C ALA A 192 -3.09 4.24 -4.13
N GLU A 193 -4.32 4.75 -3.98
CA GLU A 193 -4.97 5.66 -4.92
C GLU A 193 -4.43 7.10 -4.82
N ARG A 194 -4.29 7.63 -3.60
CA ARG A 194 -3.84 9.01 -3.38
C ARG A 194 -2.71 9.08 -2.37
N LEU A 195 -1.76 9.97 -2.63
CA LEU A 195 -0.69 10.34 -1.72
C LEU A 195 -0.45 11.83 -1.79
N SER A 196 -0.47 12.50 -0.63
CA SER A 196 -0.08 13.91 -0.49
C SER A 196 1.00 14.08 0.57
N PHE A 197 1.93 14.98 0.30
CA PHE A 197 3.03 15.37 1.19
C PHE A 197 3.54 16.77 0.79
N HIS A 198 4.40 17.37 1.60
CA HIS A 198 5.03 18.67 1.32
C HIS A 198 6.29 18.48 0.49
N HIS A 199 6.41 19.23 -0.61
CA HIS A 199 7.57 19.21 -1.47
C HIS A 199 8.83 19.62 -0.68
N PRO A 200 9.96 18.87 -0.80
CA PRO A 200 11.11 19.05 0.09
C PRO A 200 11.82 20.41 -0.01
N GLN A 201 11.73 21.12 -1.14
CA GLN A 201 12.31 22.47 -1.32
C GLN A 201 11.32 23.61 -1.02
N THR A 202 10.13 23.55 -1.61
CA THR A 202 9.17 24.65 -1.61
C THR A 202 8.22 24.61 -0.42
N ASP A 203 8.15 23.48 0.29
CA ASP A 203 7.16 23.20 1.35
C ASP A 203 5.69 23.27 0.88
N GLU A 204 5.47 23.36 -0.44
CA GLU A 204 4.14 23.33 -1.03
C GLU A 204 3.53 21.93 -0.88
N ARG A 205 2.26 21.86 -0.48
CA ARG A 205 1.54 20.60 -0.40
C ARG A 205 1.20 20.12 -1.81
N ILE A 206 1.76 18.98 -2.19
CA ILE A 206 1.54 18.34 -3.49
C ILE A 206 0.71 17.06 -3.32
N GLU A 207 -0.05 16.69 -4.35
CA GLU A 207 -0.88 15.50 -4.37
C GLU A 207 -0.66 14.72 -5.66
N PHE A 208 -0.63 13.40 -5.54
CA PHE A 208 -0.64 12.47 -6.66
C PHE A 208 -1.86 11.56 -6.54
N VAL A 209 -2.48 11.26 -7.69
CA VAL A 209 -3.63 10.37 -7.81
C VAL A 209 -3.34 9.33 -8.89
N CYS A 210 -3.60 8.06 -8.58
CA CYS A 210 -3.51 6.93 -9.49
C CYS A 210 -4.88 6.23 -9.52
N PRO A 211 -5.57 6.18 -10.68
CA PRO A 211 -6.87 5.53 -10.78
C PRO A 211 -6.83 4.06 -10.36
N VAL A 212 -7.87 3.65 -9.63
CA VAL A 212 -8.02 2.28 -9.14
C VAL A 212 -8.25 1.33 -10.34
N PRO A 213 -7.49 0.22 -10.48
CA PRO A 213 -7.55 -0.64 -11.65
C PRO A 213 -8.62 -1.75 -11.57
N PHE A 214 -9.55 -1.67 -10.62
CA PHE A 214 -10.60 -2.66 -10.34
C PHE A 214 -11.85 -1.96 -9.81
#